data_AF-A0A9W9T7P7-F1
#
_entry.id   AF-A0A9W9T7P7-F1
#
_cell.length_a   1.000
_cell.length_b   1.000
_cell.length_c   1.000
_cell.angle_alpha   90.00
_cell.angle_beta   90.00
_cell.angle_gamma   90.00
#
_symmetry.space_group_name_H-M   'P 1'
#
loop_
_entity.id
_entity.type
_entity.pdbx_description
1 polymer ?
#
loop_
_entity_poly.entity_id
_entity_poly.type
_entity_poly.pdbx_seq_one_letter_code
_entity_poly.pdbx_strand_id
1 'polypeptide(L)'
;MDSEDCHGRYQTEKKSVEDYNIWAQEYLKRTAWGDSCRSWYKNNKTSGQVRGVYPGTTSHFKNALERIGGEDFHIKYTSVNRLWCLGNGEMEEEKDGLGDMAGYFKEGVWG
;
A
#
# COMPACT_ATOMS: atom_id res chain seq x y z
N MET A 1 -12.04 23.92 -8.72
CA MET A 1 -11.27 23.96 -7.47
C MET A 1 -10.63 22.60 -7.40
N ASP A 2 -9.42 22.51 -7.93
CA ASP A 2 -8.74 21.24 -8.17
C ASP A 2 -8.68 20.44 -6.87
N SER A 3 -8.96 19.15 -6.97
CA SER A 3 -8.83 18.18 -5.89
C SER A 3 -7.38 18.17 -5.41
N GLU A 4 -7.06 19.04 -4.45
CA GLU A 4 -5.79 19.02 -3.75
C GLU A 4 -5.76 17.72 -2.95
N ASP A 5 -5.09 16.74 -3.56
CA ASP A 5 -4.74 15.45 -3.01
C ASP A 5 -4.52 15.51 -1.49
N CYS A 6 -5.31 14.75 -0.74
CA CYS A 6 -5.04 14.43 0.67
C CYS A 6 -3.71 13.66 0.86
N HIS A 7 -2.84 13.57 -0.16
CA HIS A 7 -1.65 12.74 -0.14
C HIS A 7 -0.59 13.35 0.78
N GLY A 8 -0.55 12.86 2.01
CA GLY A 8 0.60 12.99 2.87
C GLY A 8 1.83 12.30 2.26
N ARG A 9 3.03 12.65 2.71
CA ARG A 9 4.22 11.87 2.40
C ARG A 9 4.14 10.55 3.15
N TYR A 10 3.99 9.45 2.43
CA TYR A 10 4.04 8.10 2.98
C TYR A 10 5.50 7.69 3.18
N GLN A 11 5.90 7.42 4.43
CA GLN A 11 7.19 6.83 4.74
C GLN A 11 6.94 5.51 5.47
N THR A 12 7.47 4.40 4.95
CA THR A 12 7.46 3.12 5.68
C THR A 12 8.36 3.24 6.90
N GLU A 13 7.95 2.66 8.03
CA GLU A 13 8.83 2.58 9.19
C GLU A 13 10.07 1.72 8.87
N LYS A 14 11.25 2.17 9.30
CA LYS A 14 12.50 1.43 9.06
C LYS A 14 12.42 0.00 9.59
N LYS A 15 11.81 -0.18 10.75
CA LYS A 15 11.63 -1.49 11.39
C LYS A 15 10.77 -2.43 10.54
N SER A 16 9.65 -1.96 9.99
CA SER A 16 8.81 -2.77 9.10
C SER A 16 9.57 -3.22 7.85
N VAL A 17 10.44 -2.37 7.31
CA VAL A 17 11.31 -2.73 6.17
C VAL A 17 12.36 -3.78 6.57
N GLU A 18 12.95 -3.67 7.76
CA GLU A 18 13.91 -4.64 8.30
C GLU A 18 13.26 -6.00 8.55
N ASP A 19 12.11 -6.02 9.22
CA ASP A 19 11.35 -7.24 9.52
C ASP A 19 10.91 -7.95 8.23
N TYR A 20 10.43 -7.19 7.24
CA TYR A 20 10.10 -7.74 5.92
C TYR A 20 11.33 -8.34 5.22
N ASN A 21 12.48 -7.66 5.27
CA ASN A 21 13.71 -8.17 4.66
C ASN A 21 14.18 -9.47 5.31
N ILE A 22 14.11 -9.59 6.65
CA ILE A 22 14.46 -10.81 7.36
C ILE A 22 13.55 -11.96 6.90
N TRP A 23 12.23 -11.75 6.94
CA TRP A 23 11.27 -12.75 6.49
C TRP A 23 11.47 -13.15 5.03
N ALA A 24 11.69 -12.18 4.14
CA ALA A 24 11.89 -12.41 2.72
C ALA A 24 13.16 -13.23 2.45
N GLN A 25 14.27 -12.93 3.11
CA GLN A 25 15.51 -13.69 2.95
C GLN A 25 15.36 -15.12 3.47
N GLU A 26 14.72 -15.32 4.62
CA GLU A 26 14.45 -16.67 5.14
C GLU A 26 13.54 -17.48 4.21
N TYR A 27 12.51 -16.85 3.63
CA TYR A 27 11.64 -17.49 2.64
C TYR A 27 12.43 -17.88 1.38
N LEU A 28 13.28 -17.00 0.86
CA LEU A 28 13.96 -17.24 -0.42
C LEU A 28 15.00 -18.36 -0.36
N LYS A 29 15.56 -18.66 0.82
CA LYS A 29 16.49 -19.79 1.04
C LYS A 29 15.90 -21.15 0.62
N ARG A 30 14.58 -21.34 0.77
CA ARG A 30 13.89 -22.59 0.40
C ARG A 30 13.41 -22.62 -1.06
N THR A 31 13.82 -21.66 -1.89
CA THR A 31 13.41 -21.55 -3.30
C THR A 31 14.61 -21.68 -4.23
N ALA A 32 14.38 -21.86 -5.53
CA ALA A 32 15.43 -21.91 -6.54
C ALA A 32 16.34 -20.66 -6.55
N TRP A 33 15.85 -19.52 -6.04
CA TRP A 33 16.62 -18.28 -5.95
C TRP A 33 17.78 -18.37 -4.94
N GLY A 34 17.61 -19.16 -3.88
CA GLY A 34 18.58 -19.35 -2.81
C GLY A 34 19.69 -20.37 -3.12
N ASP A 35 19.58 -21.10 -4.22
CA ASP A 35 20.52 -22.17 -4.58
C ASP A 35 21.93 -21.63 -4.92
N SER A 36 22.96 -22.46 -4.96
CA SER A 36 24.38 -22.08 -5.11
C SER A 36 24.79 -21.56 -6.51
N CYS A 37 23.82 -21.19 -7.36
CA CYS A 37 24.04 -20.69 -8.72
C CYS A 37 24.39 -19.20 -8.76
N ARG A 38 25.28 -18.82 -9.69
CA ARG A 38 25.59 -17.41 -9.98
C ARG A 38 24.40 -16.75 -10.69
N SER A 39 23.89 -15.65 -10.13
CA SER A 39 22.75 -14.93 -10.74
C SER A 39 22.85 -13.43 -10.51
N TRP A 40 22.16 -12.66 -11.36
CA TRP A 40 22.01 -11.22 -11.19
C TRP A 40 21.36 -10.86 -9.85
N TYR A 41 20.39 -11.66 -9.39
CA TYR A 41 19.70 -11.47 -8.11
C TYR A 41 20.61 -11.59 -6.89
N LYS A 42 21.78 -12.22 -7.01
CA LYS A 42 22.81 -12.31 -5.96
C LYS A 42 24.03 -11.44 -6.29
N ASN A 43 23.86 -10.39 -7.09
CA ASN A 43 24.94 -9.52 -7.54
C ASN A 43 26.10 -10.29 -8.21
N ASN A 44 25.74 -11.23 -9.09
CA ASN A 44 26.67 -12.11 -9.80
C ASN A 44 27.55 -12.99 -8.88
N LYS A 45 27.10 -13.27 -7.66
CA LYS A 45 27.71 -14.21 -6.71
C LYS A 45 26.93 -15.53 -6.67
N THR A 46 27.60 -16.59 -6.21
CA THR A 46 27.01 -17.92 -5.99
C THR A 46 26.24 -18.01 -4.67
N SER A 47 26.59 -17.16 -3.70
CA SER A 47 25.91 -17.04 -2.41
C SER A 47 25.72 -15.57 -2.03
N GLY A 48 24.73 -15.30 -1.19
CA GLY A 48 24.42 -13.95 -0.69
C GLY A 48 22.93 -13.67 -0.67
N GLN A 49 22.57 -12.45 -0.26
CA GLN A 49 21.19 -12.00 -0.25
C GLN A 49 20.62 -11.96 -1.66
N VAL A 50 19.43 -12.55 -1.83
CA VAL A 50 18.65 -12.46 -3.06
C VAL A 50 17.94 -11.12 -3.08
N ARG A 51 18.15 -10.33 -4.12
CA ARG A 51 17.58 -8.99 -4.29
C ARG A 51 16.61 -8.96 -5.46
N GLY A 52 15.61 -8.09 -5.41
CA GLY A 52 14.72 -7.80 -6.54
C GLY A 52 13.62 -8.83 -6.82
N VAL A 53 13.54 -9.93 -6.06
CA VAL A 53 12.49 -10.95 -6.20
C VAL A 53 11.55 -10.88 -5.00
N TYR A 54 10.24 -10.92 -5.27
CA TYR A 54 9.24 -11.07 -4.21
C TYR A 54 9.19 -12.53 -3.71
N PRO A 55 9.25 -12.77 -2.39
CA PRO A 55 9.11 -14.10 -1.79
C PRO A 55 7.64 -14.59 -1.85
N GLY A 56 7.24 -15.23 -2.95
CA GLY A 56 5.92 -15.85 -3.07
C GLY A 56 5.36 -15.84 -4.48
N THR A 57 4.07 -16.17 -4.60
CA THR A 57 3.32 -16.10 -5.87
C THR A 57 2.73 -14.71 -6.08
N THR A 58 2.36 -14.38 -7.32
CA THR A 58 1.69 -13.11 -7.64
C THR A 58 0.36 -12.94 -6.89
N SER A 59 -0.40 -14.02 -6.71
CA SER A 59 -1.65 -13.99 -5.93
C SER A 59 -1.40 -13.71 -4.45
N HIS A 60 -0.31 -14.25 -3.89
CA HIS A 60 0.10 -13.91 -2.52
C HIS A 60 0.49 -12.43 -2.42
N PHE A 61 1.24 -11.92 -3.40
CA PHE A 61 1.59 -10.50 -3.46
C PHE A 61 0.36 -9.59 -3.51
N LYS A 62 -0.62 -9.92 -4.38
CA LYS A 62 -1.88 -9.17 -4.48
C LYS A 62 -2.62 -9.14 -3.13
N ASN A 63 -2.83 -10.31 -2.52
CA ASN A 63 -3.51 -10.39 -1.22
C ASN A 63 -2.74 -9.66 -0.11
N ALA A 64 -1.40 -9.66 -0.17
CA ALA A 64 -0.59 -8.92 0.79
C ALA A 64 -0.80 -7.41 0.62
N LEU A 65 -0.82 -6.88 -0.60
CA LEU A 65 -1.08 -5.45 -0.86
C LEU A 65 -2.47 -5.01 -0.40
N GLU A 66 -3.48 -5.88 -0.50
CA GLU A 66 -4.85 -5.58 -0.03
C GLU A 66 -4.96 -5.60 1.51
N ARG A 67 -4.06 -6.30 2.20
CA ARG A 67 -4.08 -6.46 3.66
C ARG A 67 -3.08 -5.58 4.38
N ILE A 68 -2.06 -5.07 3.69
CA ILE A 68 -1.09 -4.12 4.21
C ILE A 68 -1.88 -2.86 4.60
N GLY A 69 -2.00 -2.64 5.90
CA GLY A 69 -2.80 -1.56 6.46
C GLY A 69 -2.02 -0.25 6.54
N GLY A 70 -2.72 0.81 6.95
CA GLY A 70 -2.11 2.13 7.14
C GLY A 70 -1.13 2.19 8.30
N GLU A 71 -1.19 1.24 9.24
CA GLU A 71 -0.34 1.15 10.43
C GLU A 71 1.15 0.94 10.11
N ASP A 72 1.47 0.31 8.99
CA ASP A 72 2.86 0.10 8.55
C ASP A 72 3.46 1.36 7.88
N PHE A 73 2.64 2.39 7.65
CA PHE A 73 3.05 3.64 7.03
C PHE A 73 2.92 4.82 8.00
N HIS A 74 4.03 5.52 8.19
CA HIS A 74 3.98 6.84 8.79
C HIS A 74 3.54 7.85 7.74
N ILE A 75 2.28 8.28 7.84
CA ILE A 75 1.72 9.35 7.00
C ILE A 75 2.12 10.69 7.61
N LYS A 76 2.96 11.45 6.90
CA LYS A 76 3.27 12.84 7.26
C LYS A 76 2.36 13.79 6.46
N TYR A 77 1.46 14.45 7.17
CA TYR A 77 0.61 15.50 6.60
C TYR A 77 1.40 16.80 6.44
N THR A 78 1.16 17.49 5.33
CA THR A 78 1.78 18.80 5.02
C THR A 78 1.00 19.97 5.63
N SER A 79 -0.22 19.72 6.10
CA SER A 79 -1.10 20.70 6.74
C SER A 79 -1.02 20.65 8.27
N VAL A 80 -1.31 21.78 8.93
CA VAL A 80 -1.42 21.86 10.40
C VAL A 80 -2.57 20.98 10.92
N ASN A 81 -3.66 20.90 10.17
CA ASN A 81 -4.77 20.00 10.43
C ASN A 81 -4.74 18.82 9.45
N ARG A 82 -4.55 17.60 9.95
CA ARG A 82 -4.53 16.37 9.12
C ARG A 82 -5.81 16.13 8.32
N LEU A 83 -6.93 16.72 8.75
CA LEU A 83 -8.24 16.63 8.11
C LEU A 83 -8.55 17.86 7.23
N TRP A 84 -7.58 18.73 6.99
CA TRP A 84 -7.76 19.93 6.17
C TRP A 84 -8.32 19.64 4.78
N CYS A 85 -7.96 18.48 4.20
CA CYS A 85 -8.44 18.10 2.88
C CYS A 85 -9.90 17.66 2.83
N LEU A 86 -10.61 17.58 3.98
CA LEU A 86 -12.07 17.42 3.99
C LEU A 86 -12.79 18.68 3.46
N GLY A 87 -12.06 19.76 3.21
CA GLY A 87 -12.59 20.97 2.60
C GLY A 87 -13.66 21.62 3.48
N ASN A 88 -14.70 22.14 2.83
CA ASN A 88 -15.86 22.76 3.49
C ASN A 88 -16.91 21.73 3.96
N GLY A 89 -16.67 20.43 3.76
CA GLY A 89 -17.61 19.38 4.14
C GLY A 89 -18.87 19.28 3.27
N GLU A 90 -18.85 19.89 2.08
CA GLU A 90 -19.95 19.82 1.11
C GLU A 90 -19.48 19.07 -0.15
N MET A 91 -20.35 18.22 -0.70
CA MET A 91 -20.15 17.58 -2.00
C MET A 91 -20.53 18.52 -3.14
N GLU A 92 -20.02 18.29 -4.35
CA GLU A 92 -20.34 19.15 -5.50
C GLU A 92 -21.84 19.11 -5.84
N GLU A 93 -22.46 17.96 -5.64
CA GLU A 93 -23.88 17.70 -5.87
C GLU A 93 -24.79 18.48 -4.90
N GLU A 94 -24.27 18.94 -3.76
CA GLU A 94 -25.05 19.68 -2.75
C GLU A 94 -25.16 21.18 -3.08
N LYS A 95 -24.27 21.72 -3.93
CA LYS A 95 -24.13 23.16 -4.18
C LYS A 95 -25.38 23.83 -4.77
N ASP A 96 -26.16 23.10 -5.56
CA ASP A 96 -27.36 23.64 -6.24
C ASP A 96 -28.67 23.12 -5.61
N GLY A 97 -28.61 22.32 -4.55
CA GLY A 97 -29.79 21.75 -3.87
C GLY A 97 -30.63 20.79 -4.73
N LEU A 98 -30.13 20.40 -5.91
CA LEU A 98 -30.79 19.51 -6.87
C LEU A 98 -30.13 18.14 -6.98
N GLY A 99 -29.04 17.89 -6.25
CA GLY A 99 -28.34 16.61 -6.22
C GLY A 99 -29.01 15.56 -5.33
N ASP A 100 -28.74 14.29 -5.62
CA ASP A 100 -29.16 13.17 -4.78
C ASP A 100 -28.32 13.13 -3.50
N MET A 101 -28.85 13.67 -2.41
CA MET A 101 -28.19 13.72 -1.10
C MET A 101 -28.09 12.34 -0.41
N ALA A 102 -28.68 11.30 -1.01
CA ALA A 102 -28.77 9.97 -0.45
C ALA A 102 -28.42 8.86 -1.46
N GLY A 103 -27.51 9.11 -2.42
CA GLY A 103 -27.16 8.15 -3.48
C GLY A 103 -26.60 6.78 -3.02
N TYR A 104 -26.31 6.63 -1.72
CA TYR A 104 -25.96 5.35 -1.09
C TYR A 104 -27.18 4.52 -0.63
N PHE A 105 -28.37 5.13 -0.51
CA PHE A 105 -29.63 4.42 -0.29
C PHE A 105 -30.12 3.83 -1.61
N LYS A 106 -29.78 2.56 -1.86
CA LYS A 106 -30.36 1.79 -2.97
C LYS A 106 -31.62 1.08 -2.50
N GLU A 107 -32.77 1.49 -3.04
CA GLU A 107 -34.04 0.80 -2.82
C GLU A 107 -33.97 -0.63 -3.39
N GLY A 108 -34.43 -1.65 -2.63
CA GLY A 108 -34.59 -3.02 -3.13
C GLY A 108 -33.52 -4.06 -2.78
N VAL A 109 -32.64 -3.85 -1.78
CA VAL A 109 -31.65 -4.87 -1.34
C VAL A 109 -32.28 -6.05 -0.55
N TRP A 110 -33.60 -6.03 -0.34
CA TRP A 110 -34.35 -7.12 0.29
C TRP A 110 -35.65 -7.43 -0.47
N GLY A 111 -35.51 -7.98 -1.68
CA GLY A 111 -36.60 -8.58 -2.45
C GLY A 111 -36.28 -10.02 -2.80
#